data_AF-A0A963Z6Z0-F1
#
_entry.id   AF-A0A963Z6Z0-F1
#
_cell.length_a   1.000
_cell.length_b   1.000
_cell.length_c   1.000
_cell.angle_alpha   90.00
_cell.angle_beta   90.00
_cell.angle_gamma   90.00
#
_symmetry.space_group_name_H-M   'P 1'
#
loop_
_entity.id
_entity.type
_entity.pdbx_description
1 polymer ?
#
loop_
_entity_poly.entity_id
_entity_poly.type
_entity_poly.pdbx_seq_one_letter_code
_entity_poly.pdbx_strand_id
1 'polypeptide(L)' 'MPADTKLQSSKYLNNLIEQDHRGVKARTGPMLGFRRFKTASIILAGIKLMRRIYKGQFNLGKLRIEGTTTPAIWNAVLSA' A
#
# COMPACT_ATOMS: atom_id res chain seq x y z
N MET A 1 18.89 -17.41 -26.43
CA MET A 1 18.60 -16.17 -25.68
C MET A 1 18.60 -15.04 -26.69
N PRO A 2 17.51 -14.27 -26.89
CA PRO A 2 17.44 -13.30 -27.98
C PRO A 2 18.36 -12.11 -27.72
N ALA A 3 18.97 -11.60 -28.79
CA ALA A 3 20.12 -10.69 -28.78
C ALA A 3 19.79 -9.22 -28.43
N ASP A 4 18.53 -8.90 -28.14
CA ASP A 4 18.04 -7.51 -28.09
C ASP A 4 17.62 -7.03 -26.69
N THR A 5 18.07 -7.69 -25.63
CA THR A 5 17.80 -7.22 -24.26
C THR A 5 18.85 -6.17 -23.87
N LYS A 6 18.61 -4.91 -24.23
CA LYS A 6 19.47 -3.78 -23.85
C LYS A 6 19.33 -3.52 -22.34
N LEU A 7 20.22 -4.13 -21.55
CA LEU A 7 20.27 -3.97 -20.09
C LEU A 7 20.85 -2.59 -19.74
N GLN A 8 20.01 -1.56 -19.76
CA GLN A 8 20.38 -0.23 -19.25
C GLN A 8 20.41 -0.30 -17.72
N SER A 9 21.58 -0.57 -17.14
CA SER A 9 21.80 -0.48 -15.69
C SER A 9 21.81 0.99 -15.27
N SER A 10 20.63 1.63 -15.27
CA SER A 10 20.46 2.95 -14.69
C SER A 10 20.58 2.82 -13.17
N LYS A 11 21.79 3.05 -12.66
CA LYS A 11 22.15 2.99 -11.22
C LYS A 11 21.14 3.75 -10.34
N TYR A 12 20.60 4.85 -10.85
CA TYR A 12 19.63 5.70 -10.16
C TYR A 12 18.20 5.14 -10.18
N LEU A 13 17.78 4.54 -11.30
CA LEU A 13 16.48 3.87 -11.39
C LEU A 13 16.40 2.64 -10.47
N ASN A 14 17.51 1.90 -10.37
CA ASN A 14 17.58 0.72 -9.51
C ASN A 14 17.44 1.11 -8.02
N ASN A 15 18.04 2.22 -7.59
CA ASN A 15 17.87 2.72 -6.23
C ASN A 15 16.42 3.11 -5.90
N LEU A 16 15.72 3.74 -6.84
CA LEU A 16 14.32 4.13 -6.65
C LEU A 16 13.41 2.90 -6.53
N ILE A 17 13.60 1.91 -7.40
CA ILE A 17 12.86 0.64 -7.37
C ILE A 17 13.14 -0.12 -6.07
N GLU A 18 14.41 -0.23 -5.69
CA GLU A 18 14.80 -0.95 -4.46
C GLU A 18 14.28 -0.24 -3.20
N GLN A 19 14.20 1.09 -3.21
CA GLN A 19 13.62 1.85 -2.11
C GLN A 19 12.11 1.63 -1.98
N ASP A 20 11.36 1.54 -3.08
CA ASP A 20 9.93 1.25 -3.03
C ASP A 20 9.68 -0.15 -2.42
N HIS A 21 10.49 -1.13 -2.85
CA HIS A 21 10.42 -2.52 -2.39
C HIS A 21 10.86 -2.70 -0.93
N ARG A 22 11.79 -1.89 -0.43
CA ARG A 22 12.36 -2.05 0.93
C ARG A 22 11.30 -2.13 2.02
N GLY A 23 10.27 -1.30 1.96
CA GLY A 23 9.22 -1.32 3.00
C GLY A 23 8.27 -2.52 2.90
N VAL A 24 8.07 -3.08 1.70
CA VAL A 24 7.34 -4.34 1.55
C VAL A 24 8.20 -5.48 2.10
N LYS A 25 9.46 -5.57 1.67
CA LYS A 25 10.42 -6.59 2.14
C LYS A 25 10.62 -6.54 3.67
N ALA A 26 10.66 -5.36 4.28
CA ALA A 26 10.78 -5.23 5.73
C ALA A 26 9.58 -5.80 6.50
N ARG A 27 8.37 -5.72 5.92
CA ARG A 27 7.14 -6.27 6.52
C ARG A 27 6.96 -7.75 6.22
N THR A 28 7.36 -8.20 5.03
CA THR A 28 7.22 -9.61 4.62
C THR A 28 8.40 -10.49 5.01
N GLY A 29 9.58 -9.91 5.26
CA GLY A 29 10.80 -10.63 5.66
C GLY A 29 10.67 -11.49 6.91
N PRO A 30 10.04 -11.02 8.01
CA PRO A 30 9.82 -11.85 9.20
C PRO A 30 8.66 -12.83 9.05
N MET A 31 7.92 -12.83 7.94
CA MET A 31 6.82 -13.78 7.70
C MET A 31 7.38 -15.09 7.13
N LEU A 32 6.81 -16.24 7.50
CA LEU A 32 7.11 -17.57 6.93
C LEU A 32 6.69 -17.74 5.45
N GLY A 33 6.52 -16.63 4.73
CA GLY A 33 5.98 -16.59 3.37
C GLY A 33 4.46 -16.67 3.31
N PHE A 34 3.93 -16.61 2.08
CA PHE A 34 2.50 -16.71 1.82
C PHE A 34 2.18 -18.07 1.22
N ARG A 35 1.33 -18.86 1.90
CA ARG A 35 0.90 -20.18 1.41
C ARG A 35 0.02 -20.11 0.16
N ARG A 36 -0.67 -18.99 -0.08
CA ARG A 36 -1.59 -18.79 -1.21
C ARG A 36 -1.43 -17.38 -1.80
N PHE A 37 -1.55 -17.28 -3.12
CA PHE A 37 -1.49 -15.99 -3.83
C PHE A 37 -2.58 -15.01 -3.37
N LYS A 38 -3.82 -15.48 -3.17
CA LYS A 38 -4.91 -14.64 -2.66
C LYS A 38 -4.54 -13.98 -1.33
N THR A 39 -3.93 -14.72 -0.41
CA THR A 39 -3.49 -14.22 0.89
C THR A 39 -2.36 -13.20 0.73
N ALA A 40 -1.39 -13.47 -0.16
CA ALA A 40 -0.32 -12.53 -0.49
C ALA A 40 -0.87 -11.19 -1.02
N SER A 41 -1.84 -11.26 -1.94
CA SER A 41 -2.48 -10.07 -2.52
C SER A 41 -3.19 -9.22 -1.47
N ILE A 42 -3.94 -9.85 -0.55
CA ILE A 42 -4.64 -9.14 0.53
C ILE A 42 -3.64 -8.46 1.48
N ILE A 43 -2.61 -9.17 1.90
CA ILE A 43 -1.59 -8.63 2.82
C ILE A 43 -0.82 -7.49 2.17
N LEU A 44 -0.40 -7.65 0.91
CA LEU A 44 0.29 -6.60 0.17
C LEU A 44 -0.60 -5.37 -0.03
N ALA A 45 -1.89 -5.55 -0.30
CA ALA A 45 -2.86 -4.46 -0.39
C ALA A 45 -2.99 -3.73 0.94
N GLY A 46 -3.07 -4.45 2.06
CA GLY A 46 -3.08 -3.88 3.42
C GLY A 46 -1.82 -3.07 3.74
N ILE A 47 -0.64 -3.57 3.39
CA ILE A 47 0.63 -2.85 3.57
C ILE A 47 0.64 -1.55 2.75
N LYS A 48 0.18 -1.60 1.50
CA LYS A 48 0.07 -0.41 0.63
C LYS A 48 -0.96 0.59 1.16
N LEU A 49 -2.09 0.10 1.65
CA LEU A 49 -3.14 0.90 2.27
C LEU A 49 -2.60 1.67 3.49
N MET A 50 -1.98 0.98 4.43
CA MET A 50 -1.37 1.61 5.61
C MET A 50 -0.31 2.66 5.23
N ARG A 51 0.52 2.38 4.22
CA ARG A 51 1.50 3.35 3.71
C ARG A 51 0.82 4.61 3.14
N ARG A 52 -0.29 4.47 2.42
CA ARG A 52 -1.07 5.61 1.89
C ARG A 52 -1.72 6.42 3.01
N ILE A 53 -2.19 5.77 4.08
CA ILE A 53 -2.79 6.41 5.25
C ILE A 53 -1.72 7.25 5.95
N TYR A 54 -0.57 6.64 6.24
CA TYR A 54 0.55 7.31 6.89
C TYR A 54 1.05 8.52 6.08
N LYS A 55 1.04 8.45 4.75
CA LYS A 55 1.42 9.56 3.87
C LYS A 55 0.33 10.62 3.68
N GLY A 56 -0.85 10.46 4.28
CA GLY A 56 -1.98 11.38 4.07
C GLY A 56 -2.46 11.41 2.61
N GLN A 57 -2.21 10.35 1.83
CA GLN A 57 -2.59 10.29 0.40
C GLN A 57 -4.08 10.01 0.18
N PHE A 58 -4.86 9.96 1.25
CA PHE A 58 -6.31 9.94 1.18
C PHE A 58 -6.79 11.38 1.07
N ASN A 59 -7.46 11.70 -0.03
CA ASN A 59 -8.10 12.99 -0.21
C ASN A 59 -9.37 13.06 0.64
N LEU A 60 -9.19 13.10 1.96
CA LEU A 60 -10.27 13.18 2.95
C LEU A 60 -10.95 14.56 2.93
N GLY A 61 -10.35 15.57 2.30
CA GLY A 61 -10.97 16.89 2.13
C GLY A 61 -12.26 16.88 1.31
N LYS A 62 -12.51 15.84 0.50
CA LYS A 62 -13.80 15.65 -0.19
C LYS A 62 -14.87 15.04 0.72
N LEU A 63 -14.45 14.35 1.78
CA LEU A 63 -15.32 13.93 2.86
C LEU A 63 -15.49 15.15 3.77
N ARG A 64 -16.36 16.10 3.36
CA ARG A 64 -16.77 17.24 4.21
C ARG A 64 -17.45 16.66 5.47
N ILE A 65 -16.65 16.19 6.42
CA ILE A 65 -17.03 15.98 7.81
C ILE A 65 -16.68 17.30 8.51
N GLU A 66 -17.23 18.39 8.00
CA GLU A 66 -17.24 19.66 8.71
C GLU A 66 -18.47 19.62 9.62
N GLY A 67 -18.26 19.31 10.90
CA GLY A 67 -19.24 19.58 11.95
C GLY A 67 -20.16 18.44 12.39
N THR A 68 -20.05 17.21 11.86
CA THR A 68 -20.82 16.08 12.40
C THR A 68 -20.02 15.37 13.49
N THR A 69 -20.53 15.43 14.71
CA THR A 69 -19.96 14.72 15.86
C THR A 69 -19.81 13.24 15.50
N THR A 70 -18.61 12.71 15.70
CA THR A 70 -18.21 11.32 15.40
C THR A 70 -19.26 10.24 15.77
N PRO A 71 -20.06 10.37 16.86
CA PRO A 71 -21.12 9.42 17.18
C PRO A 71 -22.26 9.33 16.14
N ALA A 72 -22.61 10.43 15.48
CA ALA A 72 -23.71 10.46 14.51
C ALA A 72 -23.38 9.63 13.25
N ILE A 73 -22.11 9.65 12.84
CA ILE A 73 -21.61 8.86 11.71
C ILE A 73 -21.62 7.38 12.06
N TRP A 74 -21.20 7.01 13.27
CA TRP A 74 -21.24 5.62 13.74
C TRP A 74 -22.66 5.07 13.81
N ASN A 75 -23.62 5.85 14.31
CA ASN A 75 -25.02 5.43 14.40
C ASN A 75 -25.66 5.23 13.01
N ALA A 76 -25.35 6.09 12.04
CA ALA A 76 -25.87 5.97 10.67
C ALA A 76 -25.35 4.70 9.97
N VAL A 77 -24.08 4.36 10.16
CA VAL A 77 -23.47 3.14 9.61
C VAL A 77 -24.05 1.87 10.24
N LEU A 78 -24.38 1.89 11.53
CA LEU A 78 -24.96 0.73 12.21
C LEU A 78 -26.42 0.46 11.84
N SER A 79 -27.13 1.47 11.34
CA SER A 79 -28.55 1.40 10.98
C SER A 79 -28.84 0.98 9.53
N ALA A 80 -27.80 0.78 8.71
CA ALA A 80 -27.91 0.34 7.31
C ALA A 80 -27.65 -1.17 7.20
#